data_AF-A0A2Z6RQA2-F1
#
_entry.id   AF-A0A2Z6RQA2-F1
#
_cell.length_a   1.000
_cell.length_b   1.000
_cell.length_c   1.000
_cell.angle_alpha   90.00
_cell.angle_beta   90.00
_cell.angle_gamma   90.00
#
_symmetry.space_group_name_H-M   'P 1'
#
loop_
_entity.id
_entity.type
_entity.pdbx_description
1 polymer ?
#
loop_
_entity_poly.entity_id
_entity_poly.type
_entity_poly.pdbx_seq_one_letter_code
_entity_poly.pdbx_strand_id
1 'polypeptide(L)'
;MGQQNSSLTNIFIPTIVVFGDQSSGKSSVLKRLVGLPLPIGSIKCTCAPFEIRMIPSREPLRKISLRYVEDKNRKPTTPREIEFANIMDLEEEEIEEKLREAQRYALNPSINFKNKIKGSLPHTDELPYTKNTVCIIISGPDRKYDLCLVDLPGIVRNDENHEKFLLSLAKEYIIKETSILMPVFQATVDIDTQCAYRLAQEVDPNGQRTVGVLTKMDRVIEYHSEEELKHLELATLVKNRVYVIRNPSGGRSEDPNELEKATVEALKRNKTWSVVPSDRFGLQNLIIRLGEIHQRVRFQCTIS
;
A
#
# COMPACT_ATOMS: atom_id res chain seq x y z
N MET A 1 -27.61 -7.08 -37.24
CA MET A 1 -26.44 -6.32 -36.73
C MET A 1 -26.59 -6.26 -35.22
N GLY A 2 -25.91 -7.17 -34.52
CA GLY A 2 -26.12 -7.41 -33.09
C GLY A 2 -25.48 -6.33 -32.23
N GLN A 3 -26.30 -5.62 -31.47
CA GLN A 3 -25.87 -4.92 -30.27
C GLN A 3 -25.38 -5.97 -29.27
N GLN A 4 -24.06 -6.10 -29.11
CA GLN A 4 -23.53 -6.71 -27.89
C GLN A 4 -23.63 -5.66 -26.79
N ASN A 5 -24.79 -5.63 -26.13
CA ASN A 5 -24.87 -5.21 -24.73
C ASN A 5 -23.94 -6.16 -23.95
N SER A 6 -22.70 -5.74 -23.71
CA SER A 6 -21.93 -6.31 -22.62
C SER A 6 -22.61 -5.84 -21.35
N SER A 7 -23.58 -6.64 -20.88
CA SER A 7 -24.02 -6.60 -19.49
C SER A 7 -22.75 -6.63 -18.63
N LEU A 8 -22.38 -5.49 -18.08
CA LEU A 8 -21.39 -5.40 -17.02
C LEU A 8 -21.98 -6.17 -15.85
N THR A 9 -21.78 -7.49 -15.83
CA THR A 9 -21.80 -8.25 -14.60
C THR A 9 -21.00 -7.43 -13.61
N ASN A 10 -21.60 -7.14 -12.46
CA ASN A 10 -21.04 -6.37 -11.38
C ASN A 10 -19.88 -7.19 -10.80
N ILE A 11 -18.77 -7.28 -11.56
CA ILE A 11 -17.63 -8.13 -11.23
C ILE A 11 -16.97 -7.46 -10.05
N PHE A 12 -17.13 -8.10 -8.92
CA PHE A 12 -16.46 -7.72 -7.70
C PHE A 12 -14.93 -7.76 -7.94
N ILE A 13 -14.24 -6.63 -7.75
CA ILE A 13 -12.76 -6.54 -7.89
C ILE A 13 -12.16 -6.58 -6.48
N PRO A 14 -11.44 -7.66 -6.11
CA PRO A 14 -10.71 -7.71 -4.84
C PRO A 14 -9.75 -6.53 -4.69
N THR A 15 -9.74 -5.94 -3.50
CA THR A 15 -8.88 -4.79 -3.19
C THR A 15 -7.72 -5.25 -2.33
N ILE A 16 -6.49 -5.00 -2.75
CA ILE A 16 -5.30 -5.23 -1.93
C ILE A 16 -5.15 -4.04 -0.98
N VAL A 17 -5.31 -4.27 0.31
CA VAL A 17 -5.19 -3.23 1.35
C VAL A 17 -3.82 -3.34 2.00
N VAL A 18 -3.02 -2.28 1.86
CA VAL A 18 -1.67 -2.19 2.41
C VAL A 18 -1.71 -1.38 3.69
N PHE A 19 -1.25 -1.98 4.78
CA PHE A 19 -1.32 -1.36 6.11
C PHE A 19 -0.16 -1.79 7.01
N GLY A 20 0.07 -1.01 8.06
CA GLY A 20 1.11 -1.26 9.04
C GLY A 20 1.66 0.00 9.68
N ASP A 21 2.51 -0.16 10.68
CA ASP A 21 3.04 0.93 11.51
C ASP A 21 3.76 2.00 10.67
N GLN A 22 3.93 3.20 11.21
CA GLN A 22 4.67 4.27 10.55
C GLN A 22 6.09 3.81 10.17
N SER A 23 6.56 4.23 9.00
CA SER A 23 7.91 3.94 8.50
C SER A 23 8.19 2.45 8.23
N SER A 24 7.15 1.61 8.15
CA SER A 24 7.26 0.19 7.76
C SER A 24 7.64 -0.06 6.30
N GLY A 25 7.70 0.98 5.47
CA GLY A 25 8.06 0.85 4.06
C GLY A 25 6.90 0.55 3.12
N LYS A 26 5.63 0.69 3.57
CA LYS A 26 4.41 0.50 2.75
C LYS A 26 4.50 1.19 1.39
N SER A 27 4.68 2.50 1.37
CA SER A 27 4.70 3.29 0.14
C SER A 27 5.91 2.96 -0.74
N SER A 28 7.03 2.50 -0.17
CA SER A 28 8.18 1.99 -0.94
C SER A 28 7.87 0.65 -1.63
N VAL A 29 7.21 -0.28 -0.92
CA VAL A 29 6.74 -1.55 -1.50
C VAL A 29 5.71 -1.27 -2.60
N LEU A 30 4.77 -0.37 -2.36
CA LEU A 30 3.74 0.01 -3.34
C LEU A 30 4.33 0.74 -4.55
N LYS A 31 5.30 1.64 -4.37
CA LYS A 31 6.02 2.28 -5.48
C LYS A 31 6.61 1.22 -6.42
N ARG A 32 7.24 0.18 -5.87
CA ARG A 32 7.78 -0.94 -6.65
C ARG A 32 6.68 -1.81 -7.30
N LEU A 33 5.57 -2.09 -6.60
CA LEU A 33 4.47 -2.92 -7.13
C LEU A 33 3.71 -2.23 -8.27
N VAL A 34 3.47 -0.92 -8.15
CA VAL A 34 2.62 -0.16 -9.07
C VAL A 34 3.44 0.51 -10.19
N GLY A 35 4.70 0.84 -9.92
CA GLY A 35 5.51 1.69 -10.80
C GLY A 35 5.04 3.14 -10.79
N LEU A 36 4.53 3.63 -9.66
CA LEU A 36 4.08 5.00 -9.48
C LEU A 36 4.94 5.66 -8.38
N PRO A 37 5.43 6.90 -8.58
CA PRO A 37 6.27 7.59 -7.61
C PRO A 37 5.42 8.12 -6.44
N LEU A 38 4.94 7.20 -5.61
CA LEU A 38 4.22 7.54 -4.39
C LEU A 38 5.12 8.36 -3.46
N PRO A 39 4.57 9.36 -2.73
CA PRO A 39 5.36 10.16 -1.80
C PRO A 39 6.08 9.32 -0.75
N ILE A 40 7.41 9.41 -0.70
CA ILE A 40 8.27 8.75 0.30
C ILE A 40 9.11 9.83 1.02
N GLY A 41 9.40 9.66 2.31
CA GLY A 41 10.19 10.66 3.04
C GLY A 41 10.30 10.42 4.55
N SER A 42 11.06 11.29 5.23
CA SER A 42 11.26 11.27 6.68
C SER A 42 10.08 11.87 7.49
N ILE A 43 9.30 12.75 6.87
CA ILE A 43 8.06 13.33 7.40
C ILE A 43 6.89 12.38 7.12
N LYS A 44 5.77 12.46 7.87
CA LYS A 44 4.53 11.68 7.64
C LYS A 44 4.21 11.60 6.14
N CYS A 45 4.45 10.45 5.50
CA CYS A 45 4.36 10.32 4.04
C CYS A 45 2.91 10.21 3.57
N THR A 46 2.14 9.35 4.25
CA THR A 46 0.76 9.00 3.91
C THR A 46 -0.15 9.41 5.07
N CYS A 47 -0.92 10.47 4.89
CA CYS A 47 -1.90 11.01 5.83
C CYS A 47 -3.35 10.86 5.36
N ALA A 48 -3.54 10.51 4.08
CA ALA A 48 -4.81 10.15 3.47
C ALA A 48 -4.67 8.78 2.77
N PRO A 49 -5.73 7.96 2.67
CA PRO A 49 -5.71 6.77 1.83
C PRO A 49 -5.39 7.10 0.37
N PHE A 50 -4.58 6.27 -0.27
CA PHE A 50 -4.36 6.30 -1.72
C PHE A 50 -5.00 5.06 -2.34
N GLU A 51 -6.02 5.25 -3.16
CA GLU A 51 -6.67 4.17 -3.90
C GLU A 51 -6.17 4.17 -5.35
N ILE A 52 -5.41 3.15 -5.73
CA ILE A 52 -4.81 2.98 -7.04
C ILE A 52 -5.59 1.92 -7.79
N ARG A 53 -6.28 2.33 -8.84
CA ARG A 53 -7.05 1.46 -9.73
C ARG A 53 -6.31 1.31 -11.05
N MET A 54 -5.86 0.09 -11.33
CA MET A 54 -5.30 -0.30 -12.61
C MET A 54 -6.37 -1.00 -13.44
N ILE A 55 -6.69 -0.46 -14.61
CA ILE A 55 -7.84 -0.88 -15.42
C ILE A 55 -7.38 -1.21 -16.85
N PRO A 56 -7.73 -2.37 -17.43
CA PRO A 56 -7.53 -2.64 -18.85
C PRO A 56 -8.29 -1.64 -19.72
N SER A 57 -7.60 -1.01 -20.68
CA SER A 57 -8.22 -0.09 -21.64
C SER A 57 -7.46 -0.09 -22.95
N ARG A 58 -8.12 0.20 -24.06
CA ARG A 58 -7.42 0.43 -25.34
C ARG A 58 -6.62 1.72 -25.34
N GLU A 59 -7.13 2.73 -24.63
CA GLU A 59 -6.52 4.04 -24.53
C GLU A 59 -5.83 4.20 -23.18
N PRO A 60 -4.57 4.69 -23.16
CA PRO A 60 -3.87 4.92 -21.93
C PRO A 60 -4.44 6.15 -21.22
N LEU A 61 -4.60 6.05 -19.90
CA LEU A 61 -5.05 7.15 -19.05
C LEU A 61 -4.34 7.07 -17.71
N ARG A 62 -3.84 8.21 -17.22
CA ARG A 62 -3.33 8.36 -15.86
C ARG A 62 -3.92 9.63 -15.29
N LYS A 63 -4.73 9.50 -14.25
CA LYS A 63 -5.40 10.64 -13.62
C LYS A 63 -5.47 10.51 -12.11
N ILE A 64 -5.51 11.66 -11.46
CA ILE A 64 -5.74 11.82 -10.03
C ILE A 64 -7.11 12.46 -9.83
N SER A 65 -7.91 11.89 -8.93
CA SER A 65 -9.13 12.46 -8.40
C SER A 65 -9.09 12.46 -6.88
N LEU A 66 -9.90 13.32 -6.26
CA LEU A 66 -10.07 13.40 -4.82
C LEU A 66 -11.47 12.96 -4.45
N ARG A 67 -11.56 11.95 -3.59
CA ARG A 67 -12.84 11.47 -3.06
C ARG A 67 -13.03 11.99 -1.64
N TYR A 68 -14.05 12.83 -1.47
CA TYR A 68 -14.42 13.39 -0.18
C TYR A 68 -15.59 12.60 0.39
N VAL A 69 -15.44 12.17 1.65
CA VAL A 69 -16.45 11.44 2.43
C VAL A 69 -16.69 12.08 3.80
N GLU A 70 -15.84 13.02 4.21
CA GLU A 70 -15.96 13.76 5.46
C GLU A 70 -15.55 15.24 5.30
N ASP A 71 -16.08 16.09 6.17
CA ASP A 71 -15.70 17.50 6.27
C ASP A 71 -14.49 17.72 7.21
N LYS A 72 -14.08 18.98 7.39
CA LYS A 72 -12.97 19.36 8.29
C LYS A 72 -13.20 19.02 9.77
N ASN A 73 -14.45 18.72 10.16
CA ASN A 73 -14.82 18.33 11.51
C ASN A 73 -14.99 16.80 11.63
N ARG A 74 -14.58 16.04 10.60
CA ARG A 74 -14.78 14.58 10.46
C ARG A 74 -16.24 14.15 10.46
N LYS A 75 -17.17 15.04 10.12
CA LYS A 75 -18.57 14.68 9.94
C LYS A 75 -18.74 14.01 8.57
N PRO A 76 -19.42 12.85 8.50
CA PRO A 76 -19.71 12.23 7.22
C PRO A 76 -20.47 13.18 6.29
N THR A 77 -20.12 13.16 5.01
CA THR A 77 -20.78 13.93 3.96
C THR A 77 -21.22 13.00 2.84
N THR A 78 -22.08 13.47 1.94
CA THR A 78 -22.41 12.71 0.72
C THR A 78 -21.12 12.51 -0.09
N PRO A 79 -20.72 11.25 -0.38
CA PRO A 79 -19.50 10.98 -1.11
C PRO A 79 -19.47 11.69 -2.46
N ARG A 80 -18.36 12.36 -2.76
CA ARG A 80 -18.13 13.01 -4.07
C ARG A 80 -16.70 12.77 -4.51
N GLU A 81 -16.52 12.46 -5.79
CA GLU A 81 -15.20 12.33 -6.41
C GLU A 81 -15.02 13.46 -7.43
N ILE A 82 -13.93 14.19 -7.31
CA ILE A 82 -13.64 15.37 -8.13
C ILE A 82 -12.30 15.15 -8.82
N GLU A 83 -12.26 15.33 -10.14
CA GLU A 83 -11.00 15.28 -10.89
C GLU A 83 -10.03 16.38 -10.43
N PHE A 84 -8.79 16.00 -10.18
CA PHE A 84 -7.73 16.87 -9.66
C PHE A 84 -6.68 17.18 -10.72
N ALA A 85 -6.11 16.15 -11.36
CA ALA A 85 -5.06 16.32 -12.36
C ALA A 85 -5.02 15.15 -13.36
N ASN A 86 -4.71 15.45 -14.62
CA ASN A 86 -4.22 14.48 -15.59
C ASN A 86 -2.69 14.40 -15.43
N ILE A 87 -2.15 13.18 -15.38
CA ILE A 87 -0.72 12.91 -15.13
C ILE A 87 -0.11 12.00 -16.21
N MET A 88 -0.73 11.96 -17.40
CA MET A 88 -0.29 11.15 -18.53
C MET A 88 1.13 11.51 -18.99
N ASP A 89 1.37 12.80 -19.19
CA ASP A 89 2.58 13.33 -19.83
C ASP A 89 3.57 13.93 -18.81
N LEU A 90 3.43 13.55 -17.53
CA LEU A 90 4.28 14.05 -16.45
C LEU A 90 5.42 13.07 -16.14
N GLU A 91 6.57 13.64 -15.81
CA GLU A 91 7.74 12.88 -15.34
C GLU A 91 7.55 12.40 -13.89
N GLU A 92 8.38 11.46 -13.43
CA GLU A 92 8.19 10.86 -12.09
C GLU A 92 8.19 11.89 -10.95
N GLU A 93 9.07 12.90 -11.01
CA GLU A 93 9.17 13.95 -9.99
C GLU A 93 7.90 14.81 -9.94
N GLU A 94 7.36 15.19 -11.10
CA GLU A 94 6.13 15.98 -11.22
C GLU A 94 4.91 15.20 -10.73
N ILE A 95 4.86 13.90 -11.01
CA ILE A 95 3.79 13.02 -10.50
C ILE A 95 3.86 12.96 -8.97
N GLU A 96 5.05 12.78 -8.40
CA GLU A 96 5.22 12.75 -6.95
C GLU A 96 4.77 14.07 -6.32
N GLU A 97 5.13 15.21 -6.90
CA GLU A 97 4.69 16.53 -6.45
C GLU A 97 3.16 16.66 -6.50
N LYS A 98 2.53 16.23 -7.60
CA LYS A 98 1.06 16.25 -7.74
C LYS A 98 0.37 15.35 -6.73
N LEU A 99 0.94 14.19 -6.40
CA LEU A 99 0.42 13.30 -5.37
C LEU A 99 0.54 13.91 -3.97
N ARG A 100 1.64 14.61 -3.68
CA ARG A 100 1.80 15.38 -2.43
C ARG A 100 0.75 16.48 -2.36
N GLU A 101 0.56 17.24 -3.43
CA GLU A 101 -0.43 18.31 -3.52
C GLU A 101 -1.87 17.76 -3.33
N ALA A 102 -2.21 16.67 -4.01
CA ALA A 102 -3.51 16.00 -3.91
C ALA A 102 -3.81 15.55 -2.48
N GLN A 103 -2.83 14.94 -1.79
CA GLN A 103 -2.99 14.58 -0.38
C GLN A 103 -3.29 15.80 0.49
N ARG A 104 -2.61 16.92 0.26
CA ARG A 104 -2.88 18.15 1.02
C ARG A 104 -4.30 18.65 0.79
N TYR A 105 -4.82 18.59 -0.43
CA TYR A 105 -6.23 18.91 -0.68
C TYR A 105 -7.22 17.92 -0.03
N ALA A 106 -6.86 16.65 0.11
CA ALA A 106 -7.67 15.68 0.85
C ALA A 106 -7.72 16.03 2.35
N LEU A 107 -6.62 16.52 2.92
CA LEU A 107 -6.50 16.96 4.31
C LEU A 107 -7.15 18.32 4.60
N ASN A 108 -7.45 19.10 3.56
CA ASN A 108 -8.06 20.44 3.67
C ASN A 108 -9.41 20.50 2.93
N PRO A 109 -10.43 19.73 3.37
CA PRO A 109 -11.71 19.60 2.66
C PRO A 109 -12.52 20.91 2.54
N SER A 110 -12.22 21.95 3.32
CA SER A 110 -12.87 23.26 3.14
C SER A 110 -12.35 24.04 1.94
N ILE A 111 -11.21 23.65 1.36
CA ILE A 111 -10.57 24.37 0.27
C ILE A 111 -11.08 23.85 -1.06
N ASN A 112 -11.69 24.74 -1.86
CA ASN A 112 -12.11 24.42 -3.21
C ASN A 112 -11.02 24.77 -4.23
N PHE A 113 -10.32 23.76 -4.75
CA PHE A 113 -9.26 23.95 -5.74
C PHE A 113 -9.75 24.43 -7.12
N LYS A 114 -11.05 24.32 -7.43
CA LYS A 114 -11.62 24.84 -8.70
C LYS A 114 -11.65 26.37 -8.74
N ASN A 115 -11.78 27.01 -7.58
CA ASN A 115 -11.68 28.46 -7.46
C ASN A 115 -10.21 28.85 -7.30
N LYS A 116 -9.41 28.66 -8.37
CA LYS A 116 -7.98 29.06 -8.48
C LYS A 116 -7.73 30.58 -8.30
N ILE A 117 -8.57 31.29 -7.55
CA ILE A 117 -8.32 32.67 -7.16
C ILE A 117 -7.36 32.62 -5.96
N LYS A 118 -6.07 32.50 -6.28
CA LYS A 118 -4.93 32.93 -5.44
C LYS A 118 -5.04 32.64 -3.93
N GLY A 119 -5.02 31.36 -3.57
CA GLY A 119 -4.60 30.93 -2.25
C GLY A 119 -3.74 29.70 -2.39
N SER A 120 -2.42 29.84 -2.22
CA SER A 120 -1.56 28.69 -1.95
C SER A 120 -2.18 27.86 -0.82
N LEU A 121 -2.07 26.53 -0.88
CA LEU A 121 -2.44 25.68 0.25
C LEU A 121 -1.87 26.28 1.56
N PRO A 122 -2.65 26.31 2.65
CA PRO A 122 -2.22 26.91 3.92
C PRO A 122 -0.92 26.26 4.40
N HIS A 123 -0.13 26.89 5.26
CA HIS A 123 1.09 26.25 5.78
C HIS A 123 0.81 25.01 6.64
N THR A 124 -0.38 24.94 7.25
CA THR A 124 -0.85 23.84 8.10
C THR A 124 -2.13 23.25 7.53
N ASP A 125 -2.27 21.93 7.62
CA ASP A 125 -3.46 21.23 7.13
C ASP A 125 -4.59 21.25 8.17
N GLU A 126 -5.86 21.32 7.73
CA GLU A 126 -7.05 21.28 8.60
C GLU A 126 -7.15 19.96 9.39
N LEU A 127 -6.75 18.86 8.77
CA LEU A 127 -6.76 17.53 9.35
C LEU A 127 -5.34 16.93 9.37
N PRO A 128 -4.90 16.31 10.47
CA PRO A 128 -3.64 15.59 10.51
C PRO A 128 -3.70 14.24 9.77
N TYR A 129 -4.89 13.63 9.73
CA TYR A 129 -5.24 12.42 8.99
C TYR A 129 -6.71 12.50 8.59
N THR A 130 -7.08 11.87 7.47
CA THR A 130 -8.44 11.91 6.93
C THR A 130 -8.89 10.59 6.30
N LYS A 131 -10.20 10.38 6.21
CA LYS A 131 -10.84 9.34 5.39
C LYS A 131 -10.98 9.75 3.92
N ASN A 132 -10.83 11.03 3.60
CA ASN A 132 -10.82 11.51 2.23
C ASN A 132 -9.66 10.85 1.47
N THR A 133 -9.90 10.42 0.24
CA THR A 133 -9.02 9.49 -0.48
C THR A 133 -8.44 10.15 -1.73
N VAL A 134 -7.14 10.00 -1.94
CA VAL A 134 -6.48 10.32 -3.21
C VAL A 134 -6.67 9.12 -4.14
N CYS A 135 -7.46 9.29 -5.18
CA CYS A 135 -7.80 8.24 -6.12
C CYS A 135 -6.95 8.37 -7.38
N ILE A 136 -6.27 7.30 -7.77
CA ILE A 136 -5.41 7.27 -8.95
C ILE A 136 -5.97 6.21 -9.89
N ILE A 137 -6.23 6.59 -11.14
CA ILE A 137 -6.58 5.64 -12.19
C ILE A 137 -5.40 5.56 -13.15
N ILE A 138 -4.98 4.33 -13.45
CA ILE A 138 -3.97 4.00 -14.45
C ILE A 138 -4.60 2.97 -15.39
N SER A 139 -4.89 3.34 -16.64
CA SER A 139 -5.38 2.42 -17.66
C SER A 139 -4.49 2.41 -18.89
N GLY A 140 -4.57 1.32 -19.65
CA GLY A 140 -3.82 1.16 -20.91
C GLY A 140 -3.83 -0.27 -21.42
N PRO A 141 -3.35 -0.50 -22.66
CA PRO A 141 -3.46 -1.78 -23.34
C PRO A 141 -2.58 -2.88 -22.72
N ASP A 142 -1.52 -2.49 -22.01
CA ASP A 142 -0.60 -3.42 -21.35
C ASP A 142 -1.19 -4.06 -20.07
N ARG A 143 -2.35 -3.57 -19.60
CA ARG A 143 -3.01 -4.06 -18.40
C ARG A 143 -3.95 -5.22 -18.75
N LYS A 144 -3.66 -6.40 -18.22
CA LYS A 144 -4.45 -7.62 -18.48
C LYS A 144 -5.60 -7.84 -17.49
N TYR A 145 -5.56 -7.21 -16.32
CA TYR A 145 -6.53 -7.42 -15.24
C TYR A 145 -6.83 -6.12 -14.52
N ASP A 146 -8.08 -5.99 -14.05
CA ASP A 146 -8.46 -4.99 -13.07
C ASP A 146 -7.79 -5.30 -11.73
N LEU A 147 -7.09 -4.31 -11.18
CA LEU A 147 -6.42 -4.41 -9.89
C LEU A 147 -6.68 -3.14 -9.09
N CYS A 148 -7.09 -3.29 -7.84
CA CYS A 148 -7.27 -2.18 -6.91
C CYS A 148 -6.30 -2.36 -5.73
N LEU A 149 -5.49 -1.34 -5.45
CA LEU A 149 -4.65 -1.28 -4.25
C LEU A 149 -5.01 -0.05 -3.43
N VAL A 150 -4.99 -0.20 -2.11
CA VAL A 150 -5.18 0.91 -1.17
C VAL A 150 -3.95 1.01 -0.28
N ASP A 151 -3.21 2.13 -0.35
CA ASP A 151 -2.22 2.50 0.68
C ASP A 151 -2.94 3.20 1.83
N LEU A 152 -2.77 2.72 3.05
CA LEU A 152 -3.31 3.36 4.23
C LEU A 152 -2.25 4.15 4.99
N PRO A 153 -2.62 5.28 5.62
CA PRO A 153 -1.76 5.98 6.56
C PRO A 153 -1.13 5.03 7.58
N GLY A 154 0.16 5.22 7.87
CA GLY A 154 0.87 4.41 8.84
C GLY A 154 0.39 4.66 10.27
N ILE A 155 0.16 3.60 11.03
CA ILE A 155 -0.30 3.71 12.42
C ILE A 155 0.82 4.34 13.27
N VAL A 156 0.49 5.41 13.99
CA VAL A 156 1.39 6.12 14.91
C VAL A 156 0.96 5.90 16.35
N ARG A 157 1.91 5.95 17.30
CA ARG A 157 1.67 5.73 18.74
C ARG A 157 2.05 6.93 19.62
N ASN A 158 2.43 8.05 19.00
CA ASN A 158 2.82 9.26 19.72
C ASN A 158 1.63 10.12 20.18
N ASP A 159 0.42 9.81 19.71
CA ASP A 159 -0.82 10.49 20.06
C ASP A 159 -1.97 9.48 20.01
N GLU A 160 -2.65 9.29 21.14
CA GLU A 160 -3.71 8.28 21.28
C GLU A 160 -4.92 8.54 20.36
N ASN A 161 -5.26 9.81 20.10
CA ASN A 161 -6.39 10.15 19.25
C ASN A 161 -6.07 9.85 17.78
N HIS A 162 -4.84 10.13 17.36
CA HIS A 162 -4.34 9.72 16.05
C HIS A 162 -4.28 8.20 15.92
N GLU A 163 -3.76 7.50 16.92
CA GLU A 163 -3.69 6.03 16.92
C GLU A 163 -5.08 5.41 16.76
N LYS A 164 -6.05 5.82 17.60
CA LYS A 164 -7.45 5.34 17.53
C LYS A 164 -8.07 5.60 16.15
N PHE A 165 -7.86 6.79 15.59
CA PHE A 165 -8.37 7.12 14.26
C PHE A 165 -7.77 6.22 13.18
N LEU A 166 -6.44 6.04 13.17
CA LEU A 166 -5.74 5.25 12.16
C LEU A 166 -6.08 3.76 12.26
N LEU A 167 -6.24 3.24 13.49
CA LEU A 167 -6.71 1.87 13.72
C LEU A 167 -8.15 1.69 13.22
N SER A 168 -9.06 2.63 13.52
CA SER A 168 -10.44 2.60 13.00
C SER A 168 -10.46 2.62 11.47
N LEU A 169 -9.68 3.52 10.87
CA LEU A 169 -9.55 3.64 9.42
C LEU A 169 -9.05 2.32 8.82
N ALA A 170 -8.00 1.71 9.37
CA ALA A 170 -7.51 0.43 8.88
C ALA A 170 -8.57 -0.67 8.98
N LYS A 171 -9.26 -0.78 10.14
CA LYS A 171 -10.33 -1.76 10.37
C LYS A 171 -11.46 -1.65 9.32
N GLU A 172 -11.86 -0.44 8.94
CA GLU A 172 -12.89 -0.20 7.91
C GLU A 172 -12.55 -0.80 6.54
N TYR A 173 -11.26 -0.94 6.20
CA TYR A 173 -10.81 -1.55 4.94
C TYR A 173 -10.58 -3.06 5.06
N ILE A 174 -9.96 -3.53 6.15
CA ILE A 174 -9.53 -4.93 6.28
C ILE A 174 -10.66 -5.90 6.67
N ILE A 175 -11.73 -5.39 7.30
CA ILE A 175 -12.89 -6.22 7.71
C ILE A 175 -13.69 -6.74 6.51
N LYS A 176 -13.59 -6.09 5.35
CA LYS A 176 -14.28 -6.52 4.14
C LYS A 176 -13.66 -7.85 3.68
N GLU A 177 -14.45 -8.91 3.57
CA GLU A 177 -13.98 -10.24 3.14
C GLU A 177 -13.34 -10.25 1.76
N THR A 178 -13.69 -9.26 0.97
CA THR A 178 -13.19 -9.04 -0.36
C THR A 178 -11.83 -8.34 -0.42
N SER A 179 -11.33 -7.89 0.73
CA SER A 179 -10.03 -7.25 0.84
C SER A 179 -8.94 -8.32 0.99
N ILE A 180 -7.90 -8.22 0.18
CA ILE A 180 -6.67 -8.97 0.35
C ILE A 180 -5.77 -8.15 1.26
N LEU A 181 -5.35 -8.74 2.37
CA LEU A 181 -4.57 -8.06 3.40
C LEU A 181 -3.10 -8.13 3.02
N MET A 182 -2.45 -6.98 2.94
CA MET A 182 -1.00 -6.88 2.78
C MET A 182 -0.38 -6.12 3.95
N PRO A 183 -0.28 -6.74 5.15
CA PRO A 183 0.40 -6.13 6.27
C PRO A 183 1.91 -6.02 5.98
N VAL A 184 2.47 -4.84 6.24
CA VAL A 184 3.91 -4.57 6.05
C VAL A 184 4.59 -4.46 7.42
N PHE A 185 5.53 -5.36 7.65
CA PHE A 185 6.31 -5.51 8.88
C PHE A 185 7.73 -4.96 8.72
N GLN A 186 8.31 -4.53 9.83
CA GLN A 186 9.72 -4.16 9.94
C GLN A 186 10.49 -5.28 10.65
N ALA A 187 11.56 -5.77 10.05
CA ALA A 187 12.40 -6.80 10.68
C ALA A 187 13.16 -6.31 11.93
N THR A 188 13.34 -4.99 12.05
CA THR A 188 14.07 -4.36 13.16
C THR A 188 13.24 -4.24 14.45
N VAL A 189 11.97 -4.63 14.42
CA VAL A 189 11.04 -4.52 15.55
C VAL A 189 10.34 -5.87 15.72
N ASP A 190 10.13 -6.29 16.97
CA ASP A 190 9.44 -7.55 17.27
C ASP A 190 8.07 -7.61 16.61
N ILE A 191 7.77 -8.71 15.92
CA ILE A 191 6.61 -8.82 15.03
C ILE A 191 5.30 -8.71 15.82
N ASP A 192 5.23 -9.38 16.96
CA ASP A 192 4.03 -9.42 17.81
C ASP A 192 3.64 -8.05 18.36
N THR A 193 4.60 -7.13 18.48
CA THR A 193 4.34 -5.77 18.96
C THR A 193 3.76 -4.85 17.88
N GLN A 194 3.95 -5.19 16.59
CA GLN A 194 3.53 -4.36 15.46
C GLN A 194 2.01 -4.40 15.28
N CYS A 195 1.39 -3.23 15.05
CA CYS A 195 -0.07 -3.13 14.91
C CYS A 195 -0.56 -3.88 13.68
N ALA A 196 0.25 -3.93 12.62
CA ALA A 196 -0.05 -4.68 11.40
C ALA A 196 -0.35 -6.16 11.69
N TYR A 197 0.44 -6.78 12.57
CA TYR A 197 0.33 -8.21 12.87
C TYR A 197 -0.94 -8.50 13.67
N ARG A 198 -1.16 -7.71 14.74
CA ARG A 198 -2.36 -7.82 15.58
C ARG A 198 -3.64 -7.63 14.78
N LEU A 199 -3.70 -6.61 13.93
CA LEU A 199 -4.86 -6.36 13.06
C LEU A 199 -5.12 -7.50 12.07
N ALA A 200 -4.07 -8.04 11.44
CA ALA A 200 -4.21 -9.14 10.50
C ALA A 200 -4.70 -10.43 11.19
N GLN A 201 -4.16 -10.76 12.37
CA GLN A 201 -4.60 -11.91 13.16
C GLN A 201 -6.05 -11.77 13.67
N GLU A 202 -6.49 -10.55 13.99
CA GLU A 202 -7.86 -10.29 14.45
C GLU A 202 -8.91 -10.62 13.37
N VAL A 203 -8.63 -10.31 12.10
CA VAL A 203 -9.62 -10.44 11.01
C VAL A 203 -9.39 -11.63 10.08
N ASP A 204 -8.17 -12.19 10.03
CA ASP A 204 -7.84 -13.35 9.20
C ASP A 204 -6.80 -14.25 9.92
N PRO A 205 -7.15 -14.87 11.06
CA PRO A 205 -6.24 -15.72 11.84
C PRO A 205 -5.72 -16.91 11.05
N ASN A 206 -6.52 -17.42 10.11
CA ASN A 206 -6.15 -18.51 9.22
C ASN A 206 -5.32 -18.06 8.03
N GLY A 207 -5.07 -16.76 7.85
CA GLY A 207 -4.27 -16.18 6.77
C GLY A 207 -4.76 -16.58 5.38
N GLN A 208 -6.08 -16.72 5.19
CA GLN A 208 -6.67 -17.14 3.94
C GLN A 208 -6.56 -16.05 2.87
N ARG A 209 -6.65 -14.78 3.25
CA ARG A 209 -6.56 -13.63 2.33
C ARG A 209 -5.43 -12.67 2.70
N THR A 210 -4.50 -13.12 3.54
CA THR A 210 -3.35 -12.33 4.01
C THR A 210 -2.05 -12.73 3.31
N VAL A 211 -1.31 -11.72 2.84
CA VAL A 211 0.05 -11.82 2.28
C VAL A 211 0.94 -10.84 3.01
N GLY A 212 1.73 -11.32 3.97
CA GLY A 212 2.61 -10.43 4.72
C GLY A 212 3.83 -10.01 3.92
N VAL A 213 4.35 -8.81 4.20
CA VAL A 213 5.60 -8.32 3.63
C VAL A 213 6.54 -7.92 4.77
N LEU A 214 7.76 -8.43 4.77
CA LEU A 214 8.82 -8.09 5.72
C LEU A 214 9.85 -7.22 5.03
N THR A 215 10.10 -6.04 5.61
CA THR A 215 11.07 -5.07 5.09
C THR A 215 12.23 -4.86 6.07
N LYS A 216 13.27 -4.14 5.62
CA LYS A 216 14.44 -3.76 6.42
C LYS A 216 15.30 -4.92 6.92
N MET A 217 15.25 -6.07 6.25
CA MET A 217 16.12 -7.20 6.58
C MET A 217 17.60 -6.87 6.43
N ASP A 218 17.96 -5.92 5.57
CA ASP A 218 19.34 -5.39 5.44
C ASP A 218 19.93 -4.93 6.78
N ARG A 219 19.09 -4.39 7.67
CA ARG A 219 19.53 -3.94 8.98
C ARG A 219 19.71 -5.07 9.98
N VAL A 220 19.08 -6.22 9.75
CA VAL A 220 19.12 -7.36 10.67
C VAL A 220 20.25 -8.33 10.31
N ILE A 221 20.58 -8.42 9.01
CA ILE A 221 21.61 -9.32 8.49
C ILE A 221 23.00 -9.06 9.11
N GLU A 222 23.30 -7.82 9.48
CA GLU A 222 24.59 -7.41 10.02
C GLU A 222 24.74 -7.68 11.54
N TYR A 223 23.66 -8.02 12.26
CA TYR A 223 23.77 -8.33 13.68
C TYR A 223 24.37 -9.73 13.89
N HIS A 224 25.58 -9.76 14.46
CA HIS A 224 26.28 -10.99 14.82
C HIS A 224 25.52 -11.78 15.90
N SER A 225 25.47 -13.11 15.75
CA SER A 225 25.22 -14.25 16.68
C SER A 225 24.35 -14.14 17.94
N GLU A 226 24.10 -12.99 18.55
CA GLU A 226 23.35 -12.85 19.81
C GLU A 226 21.83 -12.80 19.63
N GLU A 227 21.33 -12.69 18.39
CA GLU A 227 19.88 -12.68 18.08
C GLU A 227 19.43 -13.93 17.27
N GLU A 228 20.01 -15.11 17.49
CA GLU A 228 19.60 -16.35 16.80
C GLU A 228 18.08 -16.61 16.91
N LEU A 229 17.49 -16.31 18.07
CA LEU A 229 16.05 -16.43 18.32
C LEU A 229 15.23 -15.52 17.40
N LYS A 230 15.67 -14.28 17.17
CA LYS A 230 14.99 -13.35 16.27
C LYS A 230 15.11 -13.79 14.81
N HIS A 231 16.29 -14.27 14.39
CA HIS A 231 16.45 -14.86 13.07
C HIS A 231 15.51 -16.07 12.89
N LEU A 232 15.34 -16.90 13.92
CA LEU A 232 14.43 -18.05 13.91
C LEU A 232 12.96 -17.62 13.83
N GLU A 233 12.55 -16.63 14.61
CA GLU A 233 11.21 -16.05 14.58
C GLU A 233 10.87 -15.50 13.19
N LEU A 234 11.72 -14.62 12.66
CA LEU A 234 11.53 -13.99 11.35
C LEU A 234 11.57 -15.02 10.22
N ALA A 235 12.50 -15.98 10.24
CA ALA A 235 12.57 -17.03 9.22
C ALA A 235 11.33 -17.93 9.25
N THR A 236 10.79 -18.22 10.44
CA THR A 236 9.55 -19.01 10.60
C THR A 236 8.35 -18.25 10.03
N LEU A 237 8.25 -16.95 10.33
CA LEU A 237 7.22 -16.08 9.78
C LEU A 237 7.26 -16.08 8.23
N VAL A 238 8.46 -15.93 7.66
CA VAL A 238 8.70 -15.90 6.20
C VAL A 238 8.37 -17.23 5.52
N LYS A 239 8.78 -18.37 6.11
CA LYS A 239 8.45 -19.70 5.56
C LYS A 239 6.95 -19.90 5.35
N ASN A 240 6.14 -19.38 6.27
CA ASN A 240 4.71 -19.58 6.26
C ASN A 240 4.01 -18.71 5.21
N ARG A 241 4.03 -17.38 5.38
CA ARG A 241 3.13 -16.48 4.64
C ARG A 241 3.67 -15.08 4.38
N VAL A 242 4.96 -14.85 4.64
CA VAL A 242 5.55 -13.51 4.56
C VAL A 242 6.66 -13.46 3.53
N TYR A 243 6.67 -12.39 2.73
CA TYR A 243 7.63 -12.16 1.67
C TYR A 243 8.66 -11.13 2.11
N VAL A 244 9.95 -11.41 1.91
CA VAL A 244 11.01 -10.46 2.20
C VAL A 244 11.21 -9.54 1.00
N ILE A 245 11.08 -8.22 1.22
CA ILE A 245 11.26 -7.19 0.19
C ILE A 245 12.33 -6.20 0.66
N ARG A 246 13.34 -6.00 -0.20
CA ARG A 246 14.38 -4.98 0.01
C ARG A 246 14.01 -3.71 -0.76
N ASN A 247 13.86 -2.60 -0.05
CA ASN A 247 13.55 -1.30 -0.66
C ASN A 247 14.81 -0.42 -0.62
N PRO A 248 15.06 0.43 -1.65
CA PRO A 248 16.18 1.38 -1.60
C PRO A 248 16.11 2.28 -0.36
N SER A 249 17.27 2.57 0.24
CA SER A 249 17.36 3.38 1.47
C SER A 249 17.43 4.90 1.20
N GLY A 250 17.19 5.34 -0.03
CA GLY A 250 16.99 6.76 -0.38
C GLY A 250 18.25 7.60 -0.60
N GLY A 251 19.45 7.01 -0.64
CA GLY A 251 20.72 7.76 -0.73
C GLY A 251 21.45 7.68 -2.07
N ARG A 252 21.16 6.69 -2.92
CA ARG A 252 21.85 6.45 -4.20
C ARG A 252 20.88 5.83 -5.21
N SER A 253 21.18 6.00 -6.50
CA SER A 253 20.54 5.26 -7.60
C SER A 253 20.95 3.79 -7.56
N GLU A 254 20.56 3.09 -6.51
CA GLU A 254 20.78 1.66 -6.36
C GLU A 254 19.65 0.92 -7.09
N ASP A 255 20.00 -0.04 -7.94
CA ASP A 255 19.00 -0.92 -8.55
C ASP A 255 18.32 -1.74 -7.44
N PRO A 256 17.00 -1.60 -7.25
CA PRO A 256 16.26 -2.37 -6.26
C PRO A 256 16.45 -3.88 -6.40
N ASN A 257 16.64 -4.38 -7.61
CA ASN A 257 16.84 -5.81 -7.88
C ASN A 257 18.22 -6.29 -7.42
N GLU A 258 19.26 -5.48 -7.62
CA GLU A 258 20.61 -5.79 -7.12
C GLU A 258 20.65 -5.77 -5.59
N LEU A 259 20.03 -4.77 -4.96
CA LEU A 259 19.90 -4.70 -3.50
C LEU A 259 19.19 -5.93 -2.94
N GLU A 260 18.09 -6.32 -3.59
CA GLU A 260 17.32 -7.50 -3.21
C GLU A 260 18.15 -8.78 -3.33
N LYS A 261 18.84 -8.96 -4.46
CA LYS A 261 19.73 -10.10 -4.67
C LYS A 261 20.83 -10.18 -3.60
N ALA A 262 21.52 -9.07 -3.33
CA ALA A 262 22.57 -9.01 -2.32
C ALA A 262 22.04 -9.33 -0.90
N THR A 263 20.86 -8.81 -0.57
CA THR A 263 20.18 -9.08 0.71
C THR A 263 19.86 -10.57 0.85
N VAL A 264 19.32 -11.19 -0.20
CA VAL A 264 18.98 -12.63 -0.21
C VAL A 264 20.24 -13.48 -0.10
N GLU A 265 21.29 -13.18 -0.85
CA GLU A 265 22.56 -13.90 -0.77
C GLU A 265 23.15 -13.84 0.65
N ALA A 266 23.11 -12.68 1.28
CA ALA A 266 23.60 -12.51 2.65
C ALA A 266 22.75 -13.30 3.67
N LEU A 267 21.42 -13.27 3.55
CA LEU A 267 20.53 -14.09 4.38
C LEU A 267 20.82 -15.58 4.20
N LYS A 268 20.99 -16.05 2.97
CA LYS A 268 21.19 -17.47 2.67
C LYS A 268 22.49 -18.06 3.22
N ARG A 269 23.47 -17.23 3.58
CA ARG A 269 24.69 -17.67 4.30
C ARG A 269 24.40 -18.06 5.76
N ASN A 270 23.31 -17.54 6.35
CA ASN A 270 22.87 -17.91 7.69
C ASN A 270 22.11 -19.24 7.66
N LYS A 271 22.46 -20.18 8.56
CA LYS A 271 21.88 -21.54 8.64
C LYS A 271 20.35 -21.54 8.81
N THR A 272 19.81 -20.59 9.55
CA THR A 272 18.36 -20.47 9.81
C THR A 272 17.60 -20.06 8.54
N TRP A 273 18.23 -19.22 7.72
CA TRP A 273 17.64 -18.65 6.51
C TRP A 273 17.91 -19.48 5.25
N SER A 274 18.96 -20.31 5.25
CA SER A 274 19.29 -21.20 4.11
C SER A 274 18.13 -22.13 3.73
N VAL A 275 17.38 -22.60 4.74
CA VAL A 275 16.21 -23.49 4.62
C VAL A 275 14.90 -22.76 4.31
N VAL A 276 14.87 -21.42 4.29
CA VAL A 276 13.68 -20.66 3.89
C VAL A 276 13.51 -20.78 2.37
N PRO A 277 12.34 -21.15 1.82
CA PRO A 277 12.16 -21.28 0.38
C PRO A 277 12.49 -19.99 -0.41
N SER A 278 13.15 -20.13 -1.56
CA SER A 278 13.62 -18.97 -2.36
C SER A 278 12.47 -18.16 -2.99
N ASP A 279 11.29 -18.78 -3.14
CA ASP A 279 10.06 -18.13 -3.59
C ASP A 279 9.44 -17.19 -2.54
N ARG A 280 10.02 -17.11 -1.32
CA ARG A 280 9.64 -16.12 -0.30
C ARG A 280 10.37 -14.79 -0.40
N PHE A 281 11.30 -14.68 -1.34
CA PHE A 281 12.11 -13.48 -1.49
C PHE A 281 11.75 -12.75 -2.77
N GLY A 282 11.62 -11.44 -2.64
CA GLY A 282 11.61 -10.53 -3.75
C GLY A 282 10.26 -10.23 -4.38
N LEU A 283 10.24 -9.12 -5.12
CA LEU A 283 9.02 -8.48 -5.61
C LEU A 283 8.26 -9.37 -6.60
N GLN A 284 8.98 -10.07 -7.48
CA GLN A 284 8.36 -10.92 -8.50
C GLN A 284 7.52 -12.05 -7.87
N ASN A 285 8.06 -12.70 -6.84
CA ASN A 285 7.37 -13.78 -6.15
C ASN A 285 6.16 -13.26 -5.35
N LEU A 286 6.27 -12.06 -4.77
CA LEU A 286 5.14 -11.37 -4.13
C LEU A 286 4.02 -11.10 -5.15
N ILE A 287 4.34 -10.59 -6.34
CA ILE A 287 3.36 -10.30 -7.41
C ILE A 287 2.65 -11.59 -7.84
N ILE A 288 3.38 -12.69 -8.06
CA ILE A 288 2.80 -13.98 -8.41
C ILE A 288 1.78 -14.41 -7.35
N ARG A 289 2.18 -14.34 -6.07
CA ARG A 289 1.31 -14.74 -4.96
C ARG A 289 0.08 -13.87 -4.80
N LEU A 290 0.23 -12.55 -4.94
CA LEU A 290 -0.90 -11.62 -4.94
C LEU A 290 -1.87 -11.93 -6.09
N GLY A 291 -1.35 -12.28 -7.27
CA GLY A 291 -2.14 -12.72 -8.42
C GLY A 291 -2.98 -13.98 -8.14
N GLU A 292 -2.39 -15.00 -7.53
CA GLU A 292 -3.09 -16.24 -7.14
C GLU A 292 -4.23 -15.97 -6.16
N ILE A 293 -3.96 -15.17 -5.11
CA ILE A 293 -4.95 -14.85 -4.08
C ILE A 293 -6.04 -13.97 -4.67
N HIS A 294 -5.68 -13.00 -5.52
CA HIS A 294 -6.62 -12.16 -6.23
C HIS A 294 -7.60 -12.96 -7.08
N GLN A 295 -7.11 -13.93 -7.86
CA GLN A 295 -7.98 -14.83 -8.63
C GLN A 295 -8.90 -15.63 -7.71
N ARG A 296 -8.38 -16.24 -6.64
CA ARG A 296 -9.18 -17.04 -5.71
C ARG A 296 -10.30 -16.22 -5.03
N VAL A 297 -9.98 -15.03 -4.50
CA VAL A 297 -10.98 -14.16 -3.86
C VAL A 297 -12.03 -13.71 -4.88
N ARG A 298 -11.61 -13.35 -6.10
CA ARG A 298 -12.53 -12.99 -7.18
C ARG A 298 -13.50 -14.12 -7.53
N PHE A 299 -13.03 -15.37 -7.58
CA PHE A 299 -13.90 -16.54 -7.81
C PHE A 299 -14.90 -16.74 -6.68
N GLN A 300 -14.48 -16.64 -5.41
CA GLN A 300 -15.38 -16.77 -4.25
C GLN A 300 -16.50 -15.73 -4.28
N CYS A 301 -16.18 -14.47 -4.58
CA CYS A 301 -17.17 -13.40 -4.71
C CYS A 301 -18.14 -13.56 -5.90
N THR A 302 -17.79 -14.35 -6.91
CA THR A 302 -18.68 -14.57 -8.08
C THR A 302 -19.71 -15.67 -7.81
N ILE A 303 -19.46 -16.55 -6.83
CA ILE A 303 -20.31 -17.69 -6.48
C ILE A 303 -21.22 -17.39 -5.27
N SER A 304 -20.91 -16.33 -4.52
CA SER A 304 -21.62 -15.90 -3.29
C SER A 304 -22.72 -14.90 -3.62
#